data_AF-A0A0Q9IJ02-F1
#
_entry.id   AF-A0A0Q9IJ02-F1
#
_cell.length_a   1.000
_cell.length_b   1.000
_cell.length_c   1.000
_cell.angle_alpha   90.00
_cell.angle_beta   90.00
_cell.angle_gamma   90.00
#
_symmetry.space_group_name_H-M   'P 1'
#
loop_
_entity.id
_entity.type
_entity.pdbx_description
1 polymer ?
#
loop_
_entity_poly.entity_id
_entity_poly.type
_entity_poly.pdbx_seq_one_letter_code
_entity_poly.pdbx_strand_id
1 'polypeptide(L)'
;MHGTSGATSTRYIDDIFERTLFFDEFRGDPNAPVRLAQNHVFQHLVKNRPAAEADFLPASGDRDLPFEYFSKSTRTLVTAWATDLLPGEIDQALAGIPKLASKQQANENVVFVGSVWHRNIAELGELVGACVSEGLRLQIYGGCIDREFIRNYGHQADIIEGAVSDEEARKLTGEARIAPSIQGAGQIGYYIPCRIFKNGSYGSALVSNNRLITSIFGSDCIIDRNISSLIRSSLNDTRINDADYLSSVMQDIAQKHTYFNRIETMLRHLVQ
;
A
#
# COMPACT_ATOMS: atom_id res chain seq x y z
N MET A 1 47.19 21.20 -9.42
CA MET A 1 45.83 21.44 -9.97
C MET A 1 44.88 20.49 -9.25
N HIS A 2 44.24 20.94 -8.16
CA HIS A 2 43.20 20.18 -7.46
C HIS A 2 41.86 20.81 -7.82
N GLY A 3 41.07 20.08 -8.61
CA GLY A 3 39.76 20.51 -9.10
C GLY A 3 38.70 20.42 -8.01
N THR A 4 38.03 21.55 -7.77
CA THR A 4 36.82 21.69 -6.98
C THR A 4 35.61 21.19 -7.78
N SER A 5 35.10 19.98 -7.51
CA SER A 5 33.91 19.43 -8.17
C SER A 5 32.72 19.18 -7.23
N GLY A 6 32.69 19.78 -6.04
CA GLY A 6 31.68 19.48 -5.01
C GLY A 6 30.46 20.41 -4.96
N ALA A 7 30.49 21.58 -5.62
CA ALA A 7 29.49 22.64 -5.38
C ALA A 7 28.31 22.67 -6.37
N THR A 8 28.38 21.92 -7.48
CA THR A 8 27.33 21.92 -8.52
C THR A 8 26.23 20.89 -8.28
N SER A 9 26.46 19.86 -7.47
CA SER A 9 25.50 18.76 -7.28
C SER A 9 24.39 19.09 -6.27
N THR A 10 24.70 19.81 -5.18
CA THR A 10 23.71 20.18 -4.16
C THR A 10 22.68 21.18 -4.66
N ARG A 11 23.10 22.20 -5.42
CA ARG A 11 22.18 23.20 -6.01
C ARG A 11 21.14 22.59 -6.96
N TYR A 12 21.48 21.47 -7.59
CA TYR A 12 20.59 20.78 -8.53
C TYR A 12 19.50 19.98 -7.82
N ILE A 13 19.82 19.39 -6.66
CA ILE A 13 18.86 18.66 -5.84
C ILE A 13 17.83 19.62 -5.23
N ASP A 14 18.28 20.77 -4.73
CA ASP A 14 17.39 21.78 -4.13
C ASP A 14 16.36 22.31 -5.15
N ASP A 15 16.79 22.60 -6.39
CA ASP A 15 15.90 23.07 -7.47
C ASP A 15 14.85 22.02 -7.89
N ILE A 16 15.17 20.72 -7.80
CA ILE A 16 14.20 19.64 -8.05
C ILE A 16 13.11 19.64 -6.97
N PHE A 17 13.48 19.74 -5.69
CA PHE A 17 12.51 19.72 -4.60
C PHE A 17 11.63 20.98 -4.57
N GLU A 18 12.17 22.15 -4.92
CA GLU A 18 11.40 23.39 -5.01
C GLU A 18 10.34 23.36 -6.14
N ARG A 19 10.53 22.52 -7.16
CA ARG A 19 9.62 22.41 -8.32
C ARG A 19 8.75 21.16 -8.32
N THR A 20 8.92 20.27 -7.35
CA THR A 20 8.18 19.00 -7.27
C THR A 20 6.99 19.14 -6.33
N LEU A 21 5.78 19.04 -6.89
CA LEU A 21 4.54 19.06 -6.12
C LEU A 21 4.07 17.62 -5.85
N PHE A 22 4.10 17.20 -4.59
CA PHE A 22 3.58 15.92 -4.15
C PHE A 22 2.10 16.05 -3.80
N PHE A 23 1.24 15.32 -4.51
CA PHE A 23 -0.16 15.15 -4.14
C PHE A 23 -0.34 13.76 -3.52
N ASP A 24 -0.81 13.73 -2.28
CA ASP A 24 -1.40 12.53 -1.69
C ASP A 24 -2.93 12.63 -1.68
N GLU A 25 -3.62 11.52 -1.42
CA GLU A 25 -5.09 11.46 -1.37
C GLU A 25 -5.71 12.33 -0.25
N PHE A 26 -4.89 12.98 0.59
CA PHE A 26 -5.32 13.67 1.81
C PHE A 26 -5.13 15.19 1.76
N ARG A 27 -4.34 15.74 0.83
CA ARG A 27 -4.06 17.18 0.77
C ARG A 27 -4.67 17.84 -0.46
N GLY A 28 -5.93 18.20 -0.38
CA GLY A 28 -6.52 19.20 -1.27
C GLY A 28 -6.04 20.60 -0.87
N ASP A 29 -5.13 21.21 -1.63
CA ASP A 29 -4.86 22.64 -1.51
C ASP A 29 -6.01 23.42 -2.19
N PRO A 30 -6.81 24.20 -1.44
CA PRO A 30 -7.92 24.97 -2.01
C PRO A 30 -7.47 26.07 -2.98
N ASN A 31 -6.19 26.44 -2.98
CA ASN A 31 -5.61 27.49 -3.81
C ASN A 31 -4.74 26.96 -4.97
N ALA A 32 -4.64 25.64 -5.15
CA ALA A 32 -3.88 25.09 -6.27
C ALA A 32 -4.46 25.57 -7.61
N PRO A 33 -3.63 26.15 -8.51
CA PRO A 33 -4.09 26.82 -9.74
C PRO A 33 -4.74 25.86 -10.74
N VAL A 34 -4.63 24.56 -10.52
CA VAL A 34 -5.40 23.55 -11.25
C VAL A 34 -6.32 22.88 -10.25
N ARG A 35 -7.64 23.07 -10.41
CA ARG A 35 -8.64 22.12 -9.88
C ARG A 35 -8.49 20.78 -10.61
N LEU A 36 -7.36 20.12 -10.42
CA LEU A 36 -7.24 18.68 -10.57
C LEU A 36 -8.02 18.11 -9.39
N ALA A 37 -9.35 18.02 -9.54
CA ALA A 37 -10.17 17.34 -8.55
C ALA A 37 -9.54 15.97 -8.34
N GLN A 38 -9.03 15.73 -7.13
CA GLN A 38 -8.02 14.72 -6.84
C GLN A 38 -8.53 13.29 -7.03
N ASN A 39 -9.85 13.12 -7.07
CA ASN A 39 -10.50 11.88 -7.50
C ASN A 39 -10.75 11.86 -9.01
N HIS A 40 -11.00 13.00 -9.65
CA HIS A 40 -11.16 13.05 -11.09
C HIS A 40 -9.86 12.83 -11.82
N VAL A 41 -8.67 13.29 -11.44
CA VAL A 41 -7.49 13.02 -12.31
C VAL A 41 -7.18 11.53 -12.39
N PHE A 42 -7.15 10.83 -11.26
CA PHE A 42 -6.93 9.39 -11.27
C PHE A 42 -8.14 8.65 -11.88
N GLN A 43 -9.39 9.00 -11.53
CA GLN A 43 -10.56 8.37 -12.15
C GLN A 43 -10.77 8.75 -13.62
N HIS A 44 -10.26 9.89 -14.08
CA HIS A 44 -10.38 10.38 -15.45
C HIS A 44 -9.24 9.77 -16.28
N LEU A 45 -8.00 9.77 -15.80
CA LEU A 45 -6.89 9.03 -16.42
C LEU A 45 -7.16 7.51 -16.50
N VAL A 46 -7.84 6.93 -15.49
CA VAL A 46 -8.14 5.48 -15.46
C VAL A 46 -9.47 5.11 -16.13
N LYS A 47 -10.57 5.87 -15.95
CA LYS A 47 -11.91 5.53 -16.50
C LYS A 47 -12.25 6.23 -17.81
N ASN A 48 -11.66 7.38 -18.10
CA ASN A 48 -11.93 8.17 -19.30
C ASN A 48 -10.61 8.37 -20.04
N ARG A 49 -10.27 7.40 -20.91
CA ARG A 49 -9.31 7.60 -22.01
C ARG A 49 -9.95 8.43 -23.15
N PRO A 50 -10.05 9.77 -23.07
CA PRO A 50 -10.00 10.51 -24.33
C PRO A 50 -8.92 11.61 -24.33
N ALA A 51 -8.20 11.63 -25.46
CA ALA A 51 -7.40 12.72 -26.03
C ALA A 51 -6.14 13.21 -25.29
N ALA A 52 -5.99 13.03 -23.97
CA ALA A 52 -4.74 13.34 -23.26
C ALA A 52 -3.67 12.22 -23.35
N GLU A 53 -3.98 11.11 -24.05
CA GLU A 53 -3.12 9.93 -24.21
C GLU A 53 -1.80 10.17 -24.96
N ALA A 54 -1.62 11.31 -25.64
CA ALA A 54 -0.39 11.53 -26.42
C ALA A 54 0.86 11.77 -25.55
N ASP A 55 0.71 12.22 -24.30
CA ASP A 55 1.85 12.72 -23.51
C ASP A 55 2.28 11.81 -22.34
N PHE A 56 1.42 10.88 -21.90
CA PHE A 56 1.75 9.98 -20.79
C PHE A 56 2.37 8.68 -21.32
N LEU A 57 3.68 8.57 -21.14
CA LEU A 57 4.40 7.33 -21.43
C LEU A 57 4.47 6.46 -20.16
N PRO A 58 4.49 5.12 -20.29
CA PRO A 58 4.86 4.25 -19.18
C PRO A 58 6.17 4.74 -18.57
N ALA A 59 6.18 5.04 -17.27
CA ALA A 59 7.35 5.60 -16.62
C ALA A 59 8.44 4.52 -16.46
N SER A 60 8.05 3.28 -16.18
CA SER A 60 8.95 2.14 -16.29
C SER A 60 8.91 1.61 -17.72
N GLY A 61 10.08 1.44 -18.35
CA GLY A 61 10.19 0.57 -19.54
C GLY A 61 9.80 -0.88 -19.22
N ASP A 62 9.74 -1.23 -17.92
CA ASP A 62 9.19 -2.47 -17.41
C ASP A 62 7.66 -2.43 -17.37
N ARG A 63 7.05 -3.49 -17.92
CA ARG A 63 5.60 -3.73 -17.93
C ARG A 63 5.04 -4.10 -16.54
N ASP A 64 5.90 -4.18 -15.53
CA ASP A 64 5.58 -4.76 -14.22
C ASP A 64 4.88 -3.76 -13.28
N LEU A 65 4.85 -2.47 -13.62
CA LEU A 65 4.15 -1.44 -12.85
C LEU A 65 3.10 -0.74 -13.72
N PRO A 66 1.90 -1.35 -13.89
CA PRO A 66 0.87 -0.85 -14.79
C PRO A 66 0.24 0.50 -14.39
N PHE A 67 0.76 1.17 -13.35
CA PHE A 67 0.25 2.44 -12.82
C PHE A 67 1.30 3.54 -12.69
N GLU A 68 2.49 3.37 -13.28
CA GLU A 68 3.49 4.44 -13.34
C GLU A 68 3.44 5.16 -14.69
N TYR A 69 3.07 6.44 -14.67
CA TYR A 69 2.92 7.27 -15.86
C TYR A 69 3.71 8.57 -15.72
N PHE A 70 4.47 8.95 -16.74
CA PHE A 70 5.15 10.24 -16.77
C PHE A 70 4.66 11.08 -17.95
N SER A 71 4.20 12.30 -17.64
CA SER A 71 3.91 13.33 -18.63
C SER A 71 5.09 14.28 -18.75
N LYS A 72 5.70 14.31 -19.94
CA LYS A 72 6.81 15.22 -20.25
C LYS A 72 6.37 16.68 -20.28
N SER A 73 5.20 16.96 -20.87
CA SER A 73 4.70 18.33 -21.04
C SER A 73 4.39 19.01 -19.70
N THR A 74 3.90 18.25 -18.73
CA THR A 74 3.56 18.77 -17.39
C THR A 74 4.60 18.41 -16.32
N ARG A 75 5.67 17.69 -16.70
CA ARG A 75 6.68 17.10 -15.79
C ARG A 75 6.05 16.38 -14.59
N THR A 76 4.97 15.64 -14.84
CA THR A 76 4.18 14.99 -13.78
C THR A 76 4.42 13.49 -13.81
N LEU A 77 4.90 12.94 -12.71
CA LEU A 77 4.93 11.49 -12.47
C LEU A 77 3.73 11.09 -11.62
N VAL A 78 2.94 10.15 -12.13
CA VAL A 78 1.91 9.43 -11.38
C VAL A 78 2.49 8.07 -11.04
N THR A 79 2.51 7.72 -9.76
CA THR A 79 3.07 6.44 -9.30
C THR A 79 2.24 5.87 -8.15
N ALA A 80 2.25 4.54 -8.02
CA ALA A 80 1.66 3.86 -6.87
C ALA A 80 2.51 4.04 -5.60
N TRP A 81 1.89 3.79 -4.45
CA TRP A 81 2.57 3.66 -3.17
C TRP A 81 3.61 2.50 -3.19
N ALA A 82 4.37 2.41 -2.10
CA ALA A 82 5.41 1.42 -1.89
C ALA A 82 5.52 1.08 -0.39
N THR A 83 6.35 0.10 -0.05
CA THR A 83 6.74 -0.15 1.34
C THR A 83 7.74 0.89 1.83
N ASP A 84 7.70 1.17 3.12
CA ASP A 84 8.64 2.01 3.87
C ASP A 84 9.99 1.35 4.12
N LEU A 85 10.09 0.03 3.95
CA LEU A 85 11.35 -0.69 4.12
C LEU A 85 12.30 -0.48 2.95
N LEU A 86 13.58 -0.36 3.26
CA LEU A 86 14.65 -0.48 2.28
C LEU A 86 14.82 -1.95 1.85
N PRO A 87 15.30 -2.22 0.61
CA PRO A 87 15.53 -3.59 0.16
C PRO A 87 16.36 -4.42 1.14
N GLY A 88 17.46 -3.86 1.65
CA GLY A 88 18.33 -4.54 2.61
C GLY A 88 17.69 -4.81 3.99
N GLU A 89 16.67 -4.05 4.40
CA GLU A 89 15.91 -4.35 5.63
C GLU A 89 14.98 -5.55 5.42
N ILE A 90 14.38 -5.66 4.23
CA ILE A 90 13.55 -6.81 3.85
C ILE A 90 14.42 -8.07 3.77
N ASP A 91 15.59 -7.96 3.13
CA ASP A 91 16.54 -9.08 3.01
C ASP A 91 16.98 -9.61 4.39
N GLN A 92 17.21 -8.71 5.35
CA GLN A 92 17.54 -9.10 6.73
C GLN A 92 16.36 -9.80 7.42
N ALA A 93 15.12 -9.35 7.17
CA ALA A 93 13.93 -9.93 7.75
C ALA A 93 13.61 -11.34 7.20
N LEU A 94 14.02 -11.67 5.96
CA LEU A 94 13.79 -12.97 5.34
C LEU A 94 14.29 -14.15 6.19
N ALA A 95 15.41 -13.99 6.89
CA ALA A 95 15.96 -15.04 7.76
C ALA A 95 15.00 -15.44 8.91
N GLY A 96 14.08 -14.56 9.29
CA GLY A 96 13.07 -14.79 10.33
C GLY A 96 11.78 -15.45 9.85
N ILE A 97 11.57 -15.58 8.53
CA ILE A 97 10.26 -15.96 7.97
C ILE A 97 9.79 -17.37 8.36
N PRO A 98 10.63 -18.41 8.40
CA PRO A 98 10.19 -19.74 8.87
C PRO A 98 9.61 -19.71 10.30
N LYS A 99 10.22 -18.92 11.18
CA LYS A 99 9.73 -18.73 12.55
C LYS A 99 8.46 -17.88 12.58
N LEU A 100 8.37 -16.86 11.74
CA LEU A 100 7.20 -16.00 11.62
C LEU A 100 5.97 -16.78 11.13
N ALA A 101 6.11 -17.51 10.02
CA ALA A 101 5.11 -18.41 9.44
C ALA A 101 4.52 -19.37 10.49
N SER A 102 5.40 -20.01 11.28
CA SER A 102 4.99 -20.91 12.36
C SER A 102 4.17 -20.19 13.45
N LYS A 103 4.52 -18.93 13.78
CA LYS A 103 3.73 -18.11 14.73
C LYS A 103 2.38 -17.72 14.15
N GLN A 104 2.32 -17.29 12.89
CA GLN A 104 1.09 -16.89 12.21
C GLN A 104 0.08 -18.04 12.16
N GLN A 105 0.54 -19.27 11.91
CA GLN A 105 -0.29 -20.47 11.90
C GLN A 105 -0.98 -20.75 13.24
N ALA A 106 -0.32 -20.44 14.35
CA ALA A 106 -0.87 -20.62 15.70
C ALA A 106 -1.67 -19.39 16.19
N ASN A 107 -1.64 -18.29 15.47
CA ASN A 107 -2.31 -17.05 15.84
C ASN A 107 -3.77 -17.06 15.37
N GLU A 108 -4.66 -16.39 16.11
CA GLU A 108 -6.07 -16.18 15.76
C GLU A 108 -6.39 -14.71 15.44
N ASN A 109 -5.39 -13.83 15.55
CA ASN A 109 -5.56 -12.41 15.35
C ASN A 109 -5.59 -12.05 13.87
N VAL A 110 -6.58 -11.25 13.50
CA VAL A 110 -6.61 -10.45 12.27
C VAL A 110 -6.21 -9.03 12.64
N VAL A 111 -5.24 -8.46 11.94
CA VAL A 111 -4.70 -7.13 12.27
C VAL A 111 -4.91 -6.16 11.12
N PHE A 112 -5.45 -4.97 11.43
CA PHE A 112 -5.55 -3.85 10.51
C PHE A 112 -4.87 -2.61 11.09
N VAL A 113 -3.80 -2.13 10.46
CA VAL A 113 -3.06 -0.94 10.90
C VAL A 113 -3.28 0.25 9.96
N GLY A 114 -4.24 1.10 10.28
CA GLY A 114 -4.45 2.38 9.59
C GLY A 114 -5.77 3.06 9.94
N SER A 115 -6.04 4.19 9.29
CA SER A 115 -7.20 5.02 9.62
C SER A 115 -8.54 4.36 9.28
N VAL A 116 -9.49 4.54 10.19
CA VAL A 116 -10.91 4.20 10.00
C VAL A 116 -11.69 5.50 9.91
N TRP A 117 -12.36 5.72 8.79
CA TRP A 117 -12.98 7.01 8.46
C TRP A 117 -14.11 6.80 7.46
N HIS A 118 -14.95 7.82 7.27
CA HIS A 118 -16.19 7.76 6.48
C HIS A 118 -16.12 7.00 5.14
N ARG A 119 -14.94 6.90 4.49
CA ARG A 119 -14.76 6.18 3.23
C ARG A 119 -14.69 4.66 3.34
N ASN A 120 -14.31 4.10 4.50
CA ASN A 120 -14.08 2.65 4.68
C ASN A 120 -14.80 2.04 5.89
N ILE A 121 -15.67 2.80 6.57
CA ILE A 121 -16.43 2.32 7.75
C ILE A 121 -17.28 1.09 7.40
N ALA A 122 -17.94 1.09 6.24
CA ALA A 122 -18.81 -0.01 5.84
C ALA A 122 -18.01 -1.32 5.66
N GLU A 123 -16.92 -1.26 4.92
CA GLU A 123 -16.06 -2.41 4.62
C GLU A 123 -15.32 -2.91 5.85
N LEU A 124 -14.87 -2.02 6.74
CA LEU A 124 -14.28 -2.43 8.00
C LEU A 124 -15.33 -3.00 8.97
N GLY A 125 -16.59 -2.55 8.89
CA GLY A 125 -17.70 -3.17 9.62
C GLY A 125 -17.99 -4.59 9.12
N GLU A 126 -17.95 -4.81 7.81
CA GLU A 126 -18.01 -6.16 7.21
C GLU A 126 -16.82 -7.03 7.67
N LEU A 127 -15.62 -6.45 7.78
CA LEU A 127 -14.45 -7.16 8.31
C LEU A 127 -14.66 -7.61 9.77
N VAL A 128 -15.22 -6.75 10.62
CA VAL A 128 -15.59 -7.11 12.00
C VAL A 128 -16.53 -8.31 11.99
N GLY A 129 -17.64 -8.23 11.24
CA GLY A 129 -18.62 -9.30 11.15
C GLY A 129 -18.03 -10.61 10.61
N ALA A 130 -17.16 -10.53 9.59
CA ALA A 130 -16.46 -11.68 9.03
C ALA A 130 -15.56 -12.36 10.07
N CYS A 131 -14.77 -11.58 10.82
CA CYS A 131 -13.90 -12.13 11.87
C CYS A 131 -14.70 -12.80 12.98
N VAL A 132 -15.77 -12.15 13.47
CA VAL A 132 -16.67 -12.71 14.48
C VAL A 132 -17.27 -14.03 14.02
N SER A 133 -17.72 -14.10 12.75
CA SER A 133 -18.35 -15.31 12.21
C SER A 133 -17.41 -16.51 12.08
N GLU A 134 -16.11 -16.26 11.93
CA GLU A 134 -15.08 -17.29 11.81
C GLU A 134 -14.33 -17.52 13.15
N GLY A 135 -14.79 -16.91 14.25
CA GLY A 135 -14.18 -17.04 15.57
C GLY A 135 -12.79 -16.39 15.68
N LEU A 136 -12.49 -15.40 14.86
CA LEU A 136 -11.22 -14.68 14.84
C LEU A 136 -11.29 -13.41 15.69
N ARG A 137 -10.14 -13.03 16.26
CA ARG A 137 -10.00 -11.79 17.03
C ARG A 137 -9.49 -10.66 16.12
N LEU A 138 -10.31 -9.66 15.86
CA LEU A 138 -9.91 -8.51 15.05
C LEU A 138 -9.30 -7.41 15.93
N GLN A 139 -8.10 -6.95 15.54
CA GLN A 139 -7.39 -5.82 16.15
C GLN A 139 -7.22 -4.70 15.13
N ILE A 140 -7.70 -3.51 15.47
CA ILE A 140 -7.64 -2.32 14.63
C ILE A 140 -6.80 -1.27 15.33
N TYR A 141 -5.70 -0.87 14.70
CA TYR A 141 -4.79 0.17 15.16
C TYR A 141 -4.85 1.36 14.22
N GLY A 142 -4.96 2.58 14.74
CA GLY A 142 -4.99 3.77 13.87
C GLY A 142 -4.95 5.09 14.63
N GLY A 143 -4.23 6.06 14.07
CA GLY A 143 -4.17 7.44 14.60
C GLY A 143 -5.46 8.24 14.38
N CYS A 144 -6.33 7.79 13.49
CA CYS A 144 -7.65 8.39 13.25
C CYS A 144 -8.68 7.27 13.08
N ILE A 145 -9.55 7.11 14.07
CA ILE A 145 -10.63 6.12 14.07
C ILE A 145 -11.95 6.85 14.31
N ASP A 146 -12.88 6.70 13.38
CA ASP A 146 -14.19 7.33 13.45
C ASP A 146 -14.97 6.89 14.69
N ARG A 147 -15.56 7.85 15.41
CA ARG A 147 -16.32 7.60 16.64
C ARG A 147 -17.58 6.77 16.40
N GLU A 148 -18.20 6.89 15.22
CA GLU A 148 -19.32 6.05 14.84
C GLU A 148 -18.91 4.59 14.71
N PHE A 149 -17.74 4.33 14.12
CA PHE A 149 -17.21 2.97 14.00
C PHE A 149 -16.99 2.34 15.38
N ILE A 150 -16.37 3.09 16.31
CA ILE A 150 -16.15 2.62 17.69
C ILE A 150 -17.48 2.30 18.38
N ARG A 151 -18.46 3.20 18.27
CA ARG A 151 -19.78 3.01 18.88
C ARG A 151 -20.48 1.75 18.35
N ASN A 152 -20.38 1.51 17.05
CA ASN A 152 -21.11 0.42 16.39
C ASN A 152 -20.39 -0.94 16.53
N TYR A 153 -19.05 -0.96 16.60
CA TYR A 153 -18.26 -2.20 16.48
C TYR A 153 -17.24 -2.43 17.62
N GLY A 154 -17.01 -1.47 18.50
CA GLY A 154 -15.97 -1.57 19.54
C GLY A 154 -16.20 -2.62 20.63
N HIS A 155 -17.38 -3.25 20.65
CA HIS A 155 -17.67 -4.40 21.51
C HIS A 155 -17.39 -5.75 20.83
N GLN A 156 -17.05 -5.76 19.54
CA GLN A 156 -16.79 -6.95 18.71
C GLN A 156 -15.35 -7.03 18.19
N ALA A 157 -14.58 -5.95 18.33
CA ALA A 157 -13.19 -5.87 17.90
C ALA A 157 -12.37 -5.08 18.91
N ASP A 158 -11.07 -5.41 19.01
CA ASP A 158 -10.15 -4.60 19.77
C ASP A 158 -9.81 -3.36 18.94
N ILE A 159 -10.32 -2.21 19.35
CA ILE A 159 -10.03 -0.93 18.71
C ILE A 159 -9.02 -0.19 19.57
N ILE A 160 -7.80 -0.06 19.06
CA ILE A 160 -6.69 0.64 19.71
C ILE A 160 -6.51 1.98 19.02
N GLU A 161 -7.04 3.03 19.66
CA GLU A 161 -6.84 4.41 19.22
C GLU A 161 -5.39 4.86 19.47
N GLY A 162 -4.79 5.50 18.46
CA GLY A 162 -3.43 6.02 18.52
C GLY A 162 -2.58 5.52 17.36
N ALA A 163 -1.63 6.35 16.92
CA ALA A 163 -0.62 5.91 15.97
C ALA A 163 0.31 4.90 16.66
N VAL A 164 0.55 3.76 16.01
CA VAL A 164 1.62 2.83 16.39
C VAL A 164 2.92 3.25 15.70
N SER A 165 4.06 2.92 16.31
CA SER A 165 5.35 3.11 15.64
C SER A 165 5.46 2.18 14.43
N ASP A 166 6.34 2.50 13.48
CA ASP A 166 6.57 1.64 12.31
C ASP A 166 7.10 0.24 12.71
N GLU A 167 7.93 0.17 13.76
CA GLU A 167 8.42 -1.11 14.31
C GLU A 167 7.27 -1.96 14.89
N GLU A 168 6.36 -1.35 15.64
CA GLU A 168 5.21 -2.06 16.22
C GLU A 168 4.21 -2.44 15.12
N ALA A 169 3.96 -1.56 14.14
CA ALA A 169 3.14 -1.87 12.97
C ALA A 169 3.68 -3.09 12.20
N ARG A 170 4.99 -3.14 12.00
CA ARG A 170 5.69 -4.28 11.36
C ARG A 170 5.48 -5.56 12.15
N LYS A 171 5.71 -5.51 13.46
CA LYS A 171 5.55 -6.68 14.33
C LYS A 171 4.10 -7.18 14.37
N LEU A 172 3.14 -6.30 14.64
CA LEU A 172 1.71 -6.65 14.74
C LEU A 172 1.21 -7.27 13.44
N THR A 173 1.55 -6.65 12.30
CA THR A 173 1.16 -7.11 10.97
C THR A 173 1.83 -8.44 10.63
N GLY A 174 3.15 -8.53 10.81
CA GLY A 174 3.92 -9.73 10.49
C GLY A 174 3.55 -10.92 11.36
N GLU A 175 3.19 -10.74 12.63
CA GLU A 175 2.80 -11.85 13.51
C GLU A 175 1.32 -12.26 13.39
N ALA A 176 0.48 -11.43 12.75
CA ALA A 176 -0.95 -11.71 12.58
C ALA A 176 -1.20 -12.93 11.69
N ARG A 177 -2.28 -13.67 11.96
CA ARG A 177 -2.74 -14.74 11.06
C ARG A 177 -3.15 -14.18 9.70
N ILE A 178 -3.84 -13.04 9.72
CA ILE A 178 -4.27 -12.32 8.52
C ILE A 178 -4.05 -10.83 8.77
N ALA A 179 -3.38 -10.16 7.84
CA ALA A 179 -3.33 -8.72 7.80
C ALA A 179 -3.93 -8.22 6.47
N PRO A 180 -5.26 -8.00 6.39
CA PRO A 180 -5.88 -7.65 5.14
C PRO A 180 -5.68 -6.17 4.80
N SER A 181 -5.46 -5.91 3.51
CA SER A 181 -5.62 -4.59 2.93
C SER A 181 -7.07 -4.41 2.48
N ILE A 182 -7.88 -3.79 3.34
CA ILE A 182 -9.27 -3.44 3.06
C ILE A 182 -9.37 -1.98 2.62
N GLN A 183 -10.03 -1.75 1.49
CA GLN A 183 -10.36 -0.44 0.96
C GLN A 183 -11.86 -0.22 0.95
N GLY A 184 -12.26 1.05 1.09
CA GLY A 184 -13.65 1.44 0.92
C GLY A 184 -14.13 1.30 -0.52
N ALA A 185 -15.44 1.13 -0.76
CA ALA A 185 -16.04 0.99 -2.09
C ALA A 185 -15.66 2.13 -3.04
N GLY A 186 -15.45 3.33 -2.48
CA GLY A 186 -14.85 4.45 -3.19
C GLY A 186 -13.53 4.02 -3.80
N GLN A 187 -12.54 3.62 -3.02
CA GLN A 187 -11.16 3.34 -3.42
C GLN A 187 -10.94 2.10 -4.33
N ILE A 188 -11.91 1.17 -4.41
CA ILE A 188 -11.76 -0.06 -5.18
C ILE A 188 -11.65 0.23 -6.69
N GLY A 189 -10.66 -0.41 -7.34
CA GLY A 189 -10.49 -0.36 -8.80
C GLY A 189 -9.68 0.83 -9.33
N TYR A 190 -9.21 1.74 -8.48
CA TYR A 190 -8.31 2.82 -8.92
C TYR A 190 -7.23 3.19 -7.89
N TYR A 191 -7.32 2.74 -6.64
CA TYR A 191 -6.33 3.06 -5.61
C TYR A 191 -5.67 1.80 -5.07
N ILE A 192 -4.34 1.75 -5.13
CA ILE A 192 -3.54 0.67 -4.55
C ILE A 192 -2.95 1.20 -3.24
N PRO A 193 -3.41 0.73 -2.08
CA PRO A 193 -2.99 1.25 -0.78
C PRO A 193 -1.55 0.89 -0.49
N CYS A 194 -0.84 1.77 0.23
CA CYS A 194 0.49 1.46 0.78
C CYS A 194 0.49 0.16 1.62
N ARG A 195 -0.64 -0.16 2.25
CA ARG A 195 -0.81 -1.31 3.14
C ARG A 195 -0.53 -2.65 2.49
N ILE A 196 -0.88 -2.87 1.22
CA ILE A 196 -0.61 -4.16 0.59
C ILE A 196 0.90 -4.41 0.48
N PHE A 197 1.67 -3.36 0.15
CA PHE A 197 3.13 -3.42 0.07
C PHE A 197 3.76 -3.56 1.46
N LYS A 198 3.27 -2.80 2.44
CA LYS A 198 3.74 -2.89 3.82
C LYS A 198 3.50 -4.29 4.40
N ASN A 199 2.27 -4.79 4.34
CA ASN A 199 1.92 -6.11 4.86
C ASN A 199 2.77 -7.22 4.22
N GLY A 200 2.89 -7.22 2.89
CA GLY A 200 3.75 -8.17 2.19
C GLY A 200 5.22 -8.08 2.62
N SER A 201 5.77 -6.86 2.73
CA SER A 201 7.16 -6.65 3.17
C SER A 201 7.41 -7.01 4.64
N TYR A 202 6.37 -7.09 5.46
CA TYR A 202 6.45 -7.48 6.87
C TYR A 202 6.27 -8.99 7.08
N GLY A 203 6.12 -9.76 5.99
CA GLY A 203 5.97 -11.20 6.01
C GLY A 203 4.52 -11.67 6.15
N SER A 204 3.53 -10.88 5.74
CA SER A 204 2.12 -11.30 5.68
C SER A 204 1.71 -11.65 4.25
N ALA A 205 0.75 -12.57 4.10
CA ALA A 205 0.16 -12.88 2.80
C ALA A 205 -0.59 -11.67 2.20
N LEU A 206 -0.63 -11.62 0.87
CA LEU A 206 -1.26 -10.54 0.12
C LEU A 206 -2.78 -10.71 0.07
N VAL A 207 -3.48 -10.26 1.11
CA VAL A 207 -4.95 -10.36 1.25
C VAL A 207 -5.61 -9.00 1.00
N SER A 208 -6.56 -8.89 0.07
CA SER A 208 -7.27 -7.62 -0.17
C SER A 208 -8.64 -7.76 -0.83
N ASN A 209 -9.51 -6.77 -0.61
CA ASN A 209 -10.79 -6.64 -1.31
C ASN A 209 -10.71 -5.90 -2.65
N ASN A 210 -9.51 -5.50 -3.10
CA ASN A 210 -9.32 -4.76 -4.33
C ASN A 210 -8.58 -5.57 -5.41
N ARG A 211 -9.32 -6.00 -6.43
CA ARG A 211 -8.78 -6.72 -7.60
C ARG A 211 -7.71 -5.98 -8.38
N LEU A 212 -7.57 -4.66 -8.24
CA LEU A 212 -6.50 -3.93 -8.91
C LEU A 212 -5.11 -4.45 -8.52
N ILE A 213 -4.97 -4.99 -7.30
CA ILE A 213 -3.70 -5.52 -6.78
C ILE A 213 -3.19 -6.72 -7.61
N THR A 214 -4.07 -7.51 -8.24
CA THR A 214 -3.63 -8.65 -9.08
C THR A 214 -2.89 -8.21 -10.34
N SER A 215 -2.98 -6.94 -10.73
CA SER A 215 -2.19 -6.41 -11.85
C SER A 215 -0.74 -6.12 -11.48
N ILE A 216 -0.41 -6.09 -10.17
CA ILE A 216 0.96 -5.95 -9.67
C ILE A 216 1.52 -7.33 -9.31
N PHE A 217 0.79 -8.08 -8.48
CA PHE A 217 1.29 -9.32 -7.87
C PHE A 217 0.71 -10.59 -8.51
N GLY A 218 -0.03 -10.47 -9.62
CA GLY A 218 -0.57 -11.62 -10.34
C GLY A 218 -1.46 -12.53 -9.47
N SER A 219 -1.18 -13.84 -9.54
CA SER A 219 -1.89 -14.90 -8.79
C SER A 219 -1.45 -15.03 -7.33
N ASP A 220 -0.45 -14.27 -6.89
CA ASP A 220 0.09 -14.38 -5.54
C ASP A 220 -0.80 -13.72 -4.50
N CYS A 221 -1.89 -13.06 -4.90
CA CYS A 221 -2.85 -12.47 -3.98
C CYS A 221 -4.07 -13.37 -3.70
N ILE A 222 -4.59 -13.24 -2.48
CA ILE A 222 -5.91 -13.74 -2.08
C ILE A 222 -6.87 -12.56 -2.17
N ILE A 223 -7.77 -12.59 -3.16
CA ILE A 223 -8.61 -11.44 -3.50
C ILE A 223 -10.08 -11.85 -3.60
N ASP A 224 -10.93 -11.14 -2.87
CA ASP A 224 -12.38 -11.19 -3.02
C ASP A 224 -12.98 -9.84 -2.61
N ARG A 225 -13.92 -9.33 -3.42
CA ARG A 225 -14.61 -8.09 -3.11
C ARG A 225 -15.54 -8.25 -1.90
N ASN A 226 -16.10 -9.44 -1.69
CA ASN A 226 -16.91 -9.75 -0.52
C ASN A 226 -15.99 -10.12 0.65
N ILE A 227 -16.02 -9.31 1.71
CA ILE A 227 -15.05 -9.42 2.80
C ILE A 227 -15.22 -10.72 3.61
N SER A 228 -16.45 -11.20 3.80
CA SER A 228 -16.67 -12.50 4.43
C SER A 228 -16.05 -13.65 3.63
N SER A 229 -16.21 -13.64 2.30
CA SER A 229 -15.62 -14.65 1.41
C SER A 229 -14.10 -14.50 1.32
N LEU A 230 -13.58 -13.26 1.40
CA LEU A 230 -12.14 -12.98 1.48
C LEU A 230 -11.52 -13.63 2.71
N ILE A 231 -12.10 -13.41 3.90
CA ILE A 231 -11.58 -13.98 5.15
C ILE A 231 -11.64 -15.51 5.11
N ARG A 232 -12.77 -16.09 4.70
CA ARG A 232 -12.89 -17.55 4.58
C ARG A 232 -11.90 -18.15 3.59
N SER A 233 -11.74 -17.52 2.42
CA SER A 233 -10.78 -17.98 1.41
C SER A 233 -9.35 -17.88 1.94
N SER A 234 -9.04 -16.81 2.69
CA SER A 234 -7.75 -16.62 3.34
C SER A 234 -7.44 -17.72 4.35
N LEU A 235 -8.42 -18.12 5.17
CA LEU A 235 -8.25 -19.21 6.14
C LEU A 235 -8.03 -20.58 5.48
N ASN A 236 -8.59 -20.79 4.29
CA ASN A 236 -8.49 -22.03 3.54
C ASN A 236 -7.29 -22.07 2.57
N ASP A 237 -6.63 -20.93 2.35
CA ASP A 237 -5.47 -20.85 1.47
C ASP A 237 -4.21 -21.32 2.20
N THR A 238 -3.62 -22.41 1.71
CA THR A 238 -2.43 -22.99 2.34
C THR A 238 -1.22 -22.06 2.32
N ARG A 239 -1.21 -21.05 1.45
CA ARG A 239 -0.11 -20.09 1.32
C ARG A 239 -0.06 -19.09 2.46
N ILE A 240 -1.16 -18.88 3.21
CA ILE A 240 -1.27 -17.75 4.14
C ILE A 240 -0.19 -17.72 5.23
N ASN A 241 0.36 -18.89 5.56
CA ASN A 241 1.47 -19.06 6.50
C ASN A 241 2.61 -19.89 5.89
N ASP A 242 2.71 -19.97 4.57
CA ASP A 242 3.76 -20.75 3.89
C ASP A 242 5.04 -19.91 3.78
N ALA A 243 6.12 -20.40 4.37
CA ALA A 243 7.36 -19.63 4.49
C ALA A 243 8.00 -19.30 3.13
N ASP A 244 7.91 -20.22 2.16
CA ASP A 244 8.49 -20.03 0.83
C ASP A 244 7.69 -18.99 0.04
N TYR A 245 6.35 -19.08 0.08
CA TYR A 245 5.46 -18.07 -0.49
C TYR A 245 5.71 -16.68 0.13
N LEU A 246 5.71 -16.57 1.46
CA LEU A 246 5.93 -15.29 2.15
C LEU A 246 7.29 -14.68 1.81
N SER A 247 8.34 -15.51 1.74
CA SER A 247 9.67 -15.09 1.31
C SER A 247 9.69 -14.58 -0.13
N SER A 248 8.98 -15.26 -1.03
CA SER A 248 8.87 -14.84 -2.44
C SER A 248 8.17 -13.49 -2.60
N VAL A 249 7.09 -13.25 -1.85
CA VAL A 249 6.37 -11.97 -1.82
C VAL A 249 7.29 -10.85 -1.31
N MET A 250 8.01 -11.10 -0.23
CA MET A 250 8.95 -10.13 0.32
C MET A 250 10.07 -9.79 -0.66
N GLN A 251 10.64 -10.79 -1.35
CA GLN A 251 11.67 -10.58 -2.35
C GLN A 251 11.16 -9.76 -3.55
N ASP A 252 9.97 -10.05 -4.05
CA ASP A 252 9.36 -9.27 -5.13
C ASP A 252 9.16 -7.80 -4.73
N ILE A 253 8.66 -7.56 -3.51
CA ILE A 253 8.51 -6.20 -2.97
C ILE A 253 9.86 -5.50 -2.79
N ALA A 254 10.88 -6.19 -2.27
CA ALA A 254 12.22 -5.63 -2.11
C ALA A 254 12.84 -5.19 -3.44
N GLN A 255 12.58 -5.95 -4.52
CA GLN A 255 13.12 -5.67 -5.83
C GLN A 255 12.37 -4.55 -6.57
N LYS A 256 11.05 -4.45 -6.39
CA LYS A 256 10.20 -3.64 -7.29
C LYS A 256 9.33 -2.59 -6.61
N HIS A 257 9.10 -2.69 -5.31
CA HIS A 257 8.01 -1.97 -4.63
C HIS A 257 8.42 -1.30 -3.32
N THR A 258 9.67 -0.82 -3.24
CA THR A 258 10.15 0.06 -2.17
C THR A 258 10.11 1.52 -2.59
N TYR A 259 10.08 2.47 -1.64
CA TYR A 259 10.22 3.88 -1.98
C TYR A 259 11.57 4.19 -2.65
N PHE A 260 12.60 3.38 -2.42
CA PHE A 260 13.86 3.49 -3.15
C PHE A 260 13.64 3.32 -4.67
N ASN A 261 12.90 2.29 -5.08
CA ASN A 261 12.55 2.09 -6.50
C ASN A 261 11.75 3.27 -7.06
N ARG A 262 10.84 3.84 -6.26
CA ARG A 262 10.04 5.01 -6.67
C ARG A 262 10.92 6.24 -6.89
N ILE A 263 11.88 6.48 -6.00
CA ILE A 263 12.85 7.57 -6.14
C ILE A 263 13.71 7.38 -7.39
N GLU A 264 14.18 6.15 -7.66
CA GLU A 264 14.92 5.86 -8.90
C GLU A 264 14.09 6.15 -10.15
N THR A 265 12.80 5.78 -10.16
CA THR A 265 11.88 6.16 -11.25
C THR A 265 11.75 7.66 -11.36
N MET A 266 11.55 8.39 -10.26
CA MET A 266 11.47 9.86 -10.26
C MET A 266 12.73 10.49 -10.86
N LEU A 267 13.92 10.08 -10.41
CA LEU A 267 15.20 10.61 -10.89
C LEU A 267 15.42 10.32 -12.38
N ARG A 268 15.03 9.13 -12.87
CA ARG A 268 15.12 8.79 -14.30
C ARG A 268 14.34 9.74 -15.20
N HIS A 269 13.21 10.29 -14.73
CA HIS A 269 12.36 11.18 -15.52
C HIS A 269 12.60 12.67 -15.26
N LEU A 270 13.08 13.05 -14.08
CA LEU A 270 13.30 14.45 -13.71
C LEU A 270 14.67 14.99 -14.16
N VAL A 271 15.65 14.12 -14.43
CA VAL A 271 17.03 14.51 -14.78
C VAL A 271 17.30 14.48 -16.30
N GLN A 272 16.32 14.09 -17.11
CA GLN A 272 16.39 14.18 -18.58
C GLN A 272 16.00 15.56 -19.11
#